data_AF-A0A2T4SVI1-F1
#
_entry.id   AF-A0A2T4SVI1-F1
#
_cell.length_a   1.000
_cell.length_b   1.000
_cell.length_c   1.000
_cell.angle_alpha   90.00
_cell.angle_beta   90.00
_cell.angle_gamma   90.00
#
_symmetry.space_group_name_H-M   'P 1'
#
loop_
_entity.id
_entity.type
_entity.pdbx_description
1 polymer ?
#
loop_
_entity_poly.entity_id
_entity_poly.type
_entity_poly.pdbx_seq_one_letter_code
_entity_poly.pdbx_strand_id
1 'polypeptide(L)' 'MTLHFMIVFWLSVIFLVSGIASLIAYKVRGSKEAKESLLGLTVILIVFGVVGILFVLIFGH' A
#
# COMPACT_ATOMS: atom_id res chain seq x y z
N MET A 1 -13.27 2.22 19.13
CA MET A 1 -12.12 2.43 18.23
C MET A 1 -11.49 3.77 18.57
N THR A 2 -10.29 3.77 19.15
CA THR A 2 -9.57 5.01 19.40
C THR A 2 -9.28 5.70 18.05
N LEU A 3 -9.28 7.03 18.04
CA LEU A 3 -9.08 7.84 16.82
C LEU A 3 -7.80 7.43 16.07
N HIS A 4 -6.79 6.97 16.82
CA HIS A 4 -5.56 6.39 16.30
C HIS A 4 -5.78 5.18 15.39
N PHE A 5 -6.58 4.19 15.79
CA PHE A 5 -6.85 3.01 14.95
C PHE A 5 -7.59 3.36 13.66
N MET A 6 -8.51 4.32 13.73
CA MET A 6 -9.26 4.78 12.57
C MET A 6 -8.35 5.47 11.54
N ILE A 7 -7.38 6.27 12.01
CA ILE A 7 -6.38 6.91 11.14
C ILE A 7 -5.46 5.86 10.48
N VAL A 8 -4.94 4.90 11.25
CA VAL A 8 -4.03 3.86 10.71
C VAL A 8 -4.76 2.99 9.68
N PHE A 9 -6.03 2.66 9.93
CA PHE A 9 -6.85 1.91 8.98
C PHE A 9 -7.02 2.67 7.66
N TRP A 10 -7.42 3.95 7.72
CA TRP A 10 -7.55 4.79 6.54
C TRP A 10 -6.22 4.97 5.79
N LEU A 11 -5.12 5.16 6.51
CA LEU A 11 -3.79 5.28 5.92
C LEU A 11 -3.39 4.00 5.17
N SER A 12 -3.68 2.83 5.74
CA SER A 12 -3.49 1.54 5.07
C SER A 12 -4.30 1.40 3.79
N VAL A 13 -5.57 1.82 3.80
CA VAL A 13 -6.42 1.80 2.61
C VAL A 13 -5.81 2.67 1.51
N ILE A 14 -5.32 3.86 1.83
CA ILE A 14 -4.65 4.76 0.87
C ILE A 14 -3.38 4.09 0.30
N PHE A 15 -2.57 3.45 1.14
CA PHE A 15 -1.39 2.70 0.71
C PHE A 15 -1.74 1.56 -0.24
N LEU A 16 -2.83 0.83 0.02
CA LEU A 16 -3.31 -0.25 -0.83
C LEU A 16 -3.76 0.28 -2.21
N VAL A 17 -4.55 1.36 -2.23
CA VAL A 17 -5.02 2.01 -3.46
C VAL A 17 -3.84 2.55 -4.28
N SER A 18 -2.85 3.16 -3.61
CA SER A 18 -1.63 3.62 -4.25
C SER A 18 -0.82 2.45 -4.86
N GLY A 19 -0.73 1.32 -4.15
CA GLY A 19 -0.10 0.10 -4.67
C GLY A 19 -0.78 -0.42 -5.94
N ILE A 20 -2.12 -0.45 -5.97
CA ILE A 20 -2.90 -0.85 -7.17
C ILE A 20 -2.68 0.15 -8.32
N ALA A 21 -2.72 1.46 -8.04
CA ALA A 21 -2.46 2.49 -9.05
C ALA A 21 -1.05 2.35 -9.65
N SER A 22 -0.05 2.06 -8.82
CA SER A 22 1.32 1.78 -9.24
C SER A 22 1.41 0.53 -10.13
N LEU A 23 0.65 -0.52 -9.81
CA LEU A 23 0.52 -1.75 -10.61
C LEU A 23 -0.13 -1.51 -11.99
N ILE A 24 -1.16 -0.65 -12.03
CA ILE A 24 -1.80 -0.24 -13.29
C ILE A 24 -0.81 0.57 -14.13
N ALA A 25 -0.11 1.53 -13.51
CA ALA A 25 0.94 2.30 -14.19
C ALA A 25 2.07 1.41 -14.70
N TYR A 26 2.45 0.36 -13.97
CA TYR A 26 3.42 -0.65 -14.41
C TYR A 26 2.95 -1.40 -15.66
N LYS A 27 1.66 -1.77 -15.71
CA LYS A 27 1.07 -2.48 -16.85
C LYS A 27 0.99 -1.60 -18.11
N VAL A 28 0.78 -0.29 -17.93
CA VAL A 28 0.64 0.69 -19.02
C VAL A 28 1.99 1.20 -19.53
N ARG A 29 3.02 1.36 -18.67
CA ARG A 29 4.35 1.85 -19.10
C ARG A 29 5.21 0.73 -19.69
N GLY A 30 5.63 0.89 -20.95
CA GLY A 30 6.49 -0.07 -21.66
C GLY A 30 8.00 -0.01 -21.32
N SER A 31 8.48 1.02 -20.62
CA SER A 31 9.93 1.18 -20.34
C SER A 31 10.41 0.25 -19.22
N LYS A 32 11.35 -0.64 -19.57
CA LYS A 32 11.96 -1.64 -18.68
C LYS A 32 12.60 -1.05 -17.40
N GLU A 33 13.24 0.11 -17.49
CA GLU A 33 13.91 0.72 -16.32
C GLU A 33 12.91 1.27 -15.30
N ALA A 34 11.84 1.92 -15.79
CA ALA A 34 10.78 2.40 -14.90
C ALA A 34 10.03 1.22 -14.27
N LYS A 35 9.90 0.08 -14.98
CA LYS A 35 9.22 -1.12 -14.48
C LYS A 35 9.87 -1.69 -13.22
N GLU A 36 11.19 -1.76 -13.15
CA GLU A 36 11.88 -2.34 -12.00
C GLU A 36 11.74 -1.46 -10.75
N SER A 37 11.90 -0.14 -10.91
CA SER A 37 11.68 0.84 -9.84
C SER A 37 10.22 0.89 -9.37
N LEU A 38 9.26 0.82 -10.30
CA LEU A 38 7.82 0.83 -9.97
C LEU A 38 7.38 -0.47 -9.28
N LEU A 39 8.00 -1.60 -9.63
CA LEU A 39 7.73 -2.88 -8.99
C LEU A 39 8.23 -2.87 -7.54
N GLY A 40 9.43 -2.33 -7.29
CA GLY A 40 9.93 -2.09 -5.93
C GLY A 40 9.01 -1.17 -5.12
N LEU A 41 8.55 -0.05 -5.70
CA LEU A 41 7.58 0.85 -5.07
C LEU A 41 6.26 0.13 -4.74
N THR A 42 5.74 -0.65 -5.67
CA THR A 42 4.49 -1.42 -5.49
C THR A 42 4.62 -2.40 -4.32
N VAL A 43 5.74 -3.13 -4.23
CA VAL A 43 6.00 -4.07 -3.14
C VAL A 43 6.03 -3.34 -1.79
N ILE A 44 6.73 -2.22 -1.69
CA ILE A 44 6.80 -1.42 -0.46
C ILE A 44 5.41 -0.92 -0.07
N LEU A 45 4.63 -0.41 -1.02
CA LEU A 45 3.28 0.10 -0.77
C LEU A 45 2.33 -1.00 -0.26
N ILE A 46 2.39 -2.19 -0.86
CA ILE A 46 1.57 -3.34 -0.45
C ILE A 46 2.01 -3.83 0.94
N VAL A 47 3.31 -3.96 1.20
CA VAL A 47 3.83 -4.37 2.51
C VAL A 47 3.39 -3.39 3.60
N PHE A 48 3.50 -2.09 3.35
CA PHE A 48 3.05 -1.07 4.30
C PHE A 48 1.54 -1.14 4.56
N GLY A 49 0.72 -1.34 3.53
CA GLY A 49 -0.73 -1.51 3.66
C GLY A 49 -1.11 -2.78 4.43
N VAL A 50 -0.46 -3.91 4.15
CA VAL A 50 -0.72 -5.18 4.86
C VAL A 50 -0.31 -5.09 6.33
N VAL A 51 0.86 -4.53 6.63
CA VAL A 51 1.34 -4.34 8.00
C VAL A 51 0.42 -3.41 8.78
N GLY A 52 -0.05 -2.31 8.18
CA GLY A 52 -0.97 -1.39 8.86
C GLY A 52 -2.35 -2.02 9.14
N ILE A 53 -2.88 -2.84 8.23
CA ILE A 53 -4.12 -3.59 8.46
C ILE A 53 -3.93 -4.62 9.59
N LEU A 54 -2.81 -5.37 9.58
CA LEU A 54 -2.45 -6.30 10.65
C LEU A 54 -2.33 -5.60 12.00
N PHE A 55 -1.69 -4.43 12.03
CA PHE A 55 -1.55 -3.63 13.26
C PHE A 55 -2.91 -3.21 13.81
N VAL A 56 -3.83 -2.76 12.95
CA VAL A 56 -5.20 -2.42 13.35
C VAL A 56 -5.98 -3.65 13.83
N LEU A 57 -5.82 -4.80 13.19
CA LEU A 57 -6.48 -6.05 13.61
C LEU A 57 -5.97 -6.57 14.96
N ILE A 58 -4.65 -6.50 15.20
CA ILE A 58 -4.02 -7.06 16.41
C ILE A 58 -4.21 -6.12 17.61
N PHE A 59 -4.03 -4.81 17.42
CA PHE A 59 -4.07 -3.84 18.51
C PHE A 59 -5.38 -3.07 18.61
N GLY A 60 -6.28 -3.17 17.62
CA GLY A 60 -7.55 -2.45 17.57
C GLY A 60 -8.73 -3.14 18.27
N HIS A 61 -8.51 -4.30 18.89
CA HIS A 61 -9.44 -4.96 19.81
C HIS A 61 -9.28 -4.38 21.22
#